data_AF-A0A2V9KJ92-F1
#
_entry.id   AF-A0A2V9KJ92-F1
#
_cell.length_a   1.000
_cell.length_b   1.000
_cell.length_c   1.000
_cell.angle_alpha   90.00
_cell.angle_beta   90.00
_cell.angle_gamma   90.00
#
_symmetry.space_group_name_H-M   'P 1'
#
loop_
_entity.id
_entity.type
_entity.pdbx_description
1 polymer ?
#
loop_
_entity_poly.entity_id
_entity_poly.type
_entity_poly.pdbx_seq_one_letter_code
_entity_poly.pdbx_strand_id
1 'polypeptide(L)'
;NVGAMKNLVGTFYPPRLVLADPVVLTSLDDRAFRSGLYEVVKHAILDGPTFFRQLETAVGSLRSGDPEALEPVLLKAVKVKAEVVSRDEREGGLRRVLNLGHTFGHALEEATRYRRFLHGEAVGWGLLGVTRLAEILGLLPSDEAERIAGLVRRVAPLPPIRDLEAARI
;
A
#
# COMPACT_ATOMS: atom_id res chain seq x y z
N ASN A 1 22.32 -0.81 1.16
CA ASN A 1 22.23 0.64 1.46
C ASN A 1 23.57 1.27 1.18
N VAL A 2 23.60 2.34 0.40
CA VAL A 2 24.81 3.14 0.17
C VAL A 2 24.60 4.46 0.91
N GLY A 3 25.29 4.64 2.03
CA GLY A 3 25.01 5.74 2.97
C GLY A 3 23.59 5.67 3.53
N ALA A 4 22.90 6.82 3.57
CA ALA A 4 21.53 6.94 4.06
C ALA A 4 20.45 6.46 3.08
N MET A 5 20.81 6.10 1.85
CA MET A 5 19.84 5.77 0.80
C MET A 5 19.68 4.25 0.59
N LYS A 6 18.41 3.81 0.56
CA LYS A 6 18.00 2.42 0.29
C LYS A 6 17.97 2.14 -1.22
N ASN A 7 18.28 0.90 -1.61
CA ASN A 7 18.13 0.37 -2.99
C ASN A 7 18.85 1.16 -4.12
N LEU A 8 19.91 1.91 -3.81
CA LEU A 8 20.69 2.68 -4.81
C LEU A 8 21.47 1.84 -5.83
N VAL A 9 21.80 0.60 -5.47
CA VAL A 9 22.59 -0.30 -6.32
C VAL A 9 21.75 -1.54 -6.57
N GLY A 10 21.50 -1.82 -7.84
CA GLY A 10 20.70 -2.97 -8.27
C GLY A 10 20.62 -3.06 -9.79
N THR A 11 19.91 -4.08 -10.27
CA THR A 11 19.66 -4.33 -11.69
C THR A 11 18.19 -4.67 -11.90
N PHE A 12 17.62 -4.28 -13.04
CA PHE A 12 16.32 -4.78 -13.48
C PHE A 12 16.48 -6.23 -13.96
N TYR A 13 16.00 -7.19 -13.17
CA TYR A 13 16.13 -8.62 -13.47
C TYR A 13 14.83 -9.36 -13.11
N PRO A 14 13.99 -9.72 -14.10
CA PRO A 14 12.74 -10.41 -13.83
C PRO A 14 12.97 -11.87 -13.41
N PRO A 15 12.21 -12.40 -12.43
CA PRO A 15 12.30 -13.80 -12.05
C PRO A 15 11.71 -14.70 -13.15
N ARG A 16 12.17 -15.96 -13.21
CA ARG A 16 11.56 -16.97 -14.10
C ARG A 16 10.18 -17.44 -13.63
N LEU A 17 9.94 -17.39 -12.32
CA LEU A 17 8.69 -17.78 -11.67
C LEU A 17 8.57 -17.04 -10.34
N VAL A 18 7.35 -16.64 -9.99
CA VAL A 18 6.98 -16.23 -8.63
C VAL A 18 5.95 -17.23 -8.12
N LEU A 19 6.27 -17.94 -7.04
CA LEU A 19 5.34 -18.82 -6.34
C LEU A 19 4.86 -18.09 -5.08
N ALA A 20 3.56 -17.80 -5.01
CA ALA A 20 2.92 -17.14 -3.87
C ALA A 20 1.84 -18.06 -3.31
N ASP A 21 2.20 -18.84 -2.29
CA ASP A 21 1.29 -19.78 -1.61
C ASP A 21 0.63 -19.08 -0.40
N PRO A 22 -0.71 -18.86 -0.41
CA PRO A 22 -1.40 -18.24 0.71
C PRO A 22 -1.22 -18.98 2.04
N VAL A 23 -0.93 -20.29 2.03
CA VAL A 23 -0.71 -21.08 3.26
C VAL A 23 0.44 -20.51 4.09
N VAL A 24 1.48 -19.94 3.46
CA VAL A 24 2.62 -19.38 4.22
C VAL A 24 2.21 -18.16 5.06
N LEU A 25 1.12 -17.48 4.71
CA LEU A 25 0.61 -16.33 5.44
C LEU A 25 0.09 -16.73 6.83
N THR A 26 -0.31 -18.00 7.02
CA THR A 26 -0.79 -18.52 8.32
C THR A 26 0.22 -18.36 9.46
N SER A 27 1.51 -18.24 9.12
CA SER A 27 2.61 -18.07 10.09
C SER A 27 2.91 -16.60 10.44
N LEU A 28 2.33 -15.64 9.72
CA LEU A 28 2.52 -14.21 9.99
C LEU A 28 1.68 -13.78 11.20
N ASP A 29 2.25 -12.89 12.02
CA ASP A 29 1.45 -12.15 12.99
C ASP A 29 0.43 -11.24 12.27
N ASP A 30 -0.67 -10.93 12.96
CA ASP A 30 -1.76 -10.14 12.38
C ASP A 30 -1.27 -8.74 11.95
N ARG A 31 -0.36 -8.11 12.70
CA ARG A 31 0.16 -6.77 12.36
C ARG A 31 0.90 -6.79 11.02
N ALA A 32 1.76 -7.79 10.79
CA ALA A 32 2.47 -7.96 9.53
C ALA A 32 1.50 -8.27 8.37
N PHE A 33 0.53 -9.15 8.58
CA PHE A 33 -0.51 -9.45 7.59
C PHE A 33 -1.31 -8.20 7.21
N ARG A 34 -1.81 -7.45 8.20
CA ARG A 34 -2.54 -6.19 8.00
C ARG A 34 -1.69 -5.13 7.31
N SER A 35 -0.40 -5.06 7.63
CA SER A 35 0.54 -4.16 6.95
C SER A 35 0.55 -4.40 5.44
N GLY A 36 0.56 -5.66 4.99
CA GLY A 36 0.49 -6.00 3.57
C GLY A 36 -0.80 -5.56 2.88
N LEU A 37 -1.93 -5.52 3.60
CA LEU A 37 -3.23 -5.13 3.01
C LEU A 37 -3.29 -3.65 2.60
N TYR A 38 -2.48 -2.77 3.18
CA TYR A 38 -2.43 -1.37 2.72
C TYR A 38 -1.91 -1.24 1.28
N GLU A 39 -1.03 -2.15 0.84
CA GLU A 39 -0.59 -2.21 -0.55
C GLU A 39 -1.70 -2.72 -1.49
N VAL A 40 -2.55 -3.62 -0.99
CA VAL A 40 -3.75 -4.06 -1.71
C VAL A 40 -4.72 -2.89 -1.88
N VAL A 41 -4.92 -2.08 -0.83
CA VAL A 41 -5.74 -0.85 -0.91
C VAL A 41 -5.15 0.12 -1.95
N LYS A 42 -3.84 0.33 -1.96
CA LYS A 42 -3.16 1.13 -2.99
C LYS A 42 -3.48 0.63 -4.40
N HIS A 43 -3.33 -0.68 -4.65
CA HIS A 43 -3.66 -1.26 -5.95
C HIS A 43 -5.14 -1.14 -6.30
N ALA A 44 -6.04 -1.23 -5.32
CA ALA A 44 -7.47 -1.03 -5.55
C ALA A 44 -7.82 0.39 -5.96
N ILE A 45 -7.15 1.40 -5.38
CA ILE A 45 -7.29 2.80 -5.81
C ILE A 45 -6.78 2.98 -7.26
N LEU A 46 -5.64 2.37 -7.59
CA LEU A 46 -5.02 2.49 -8.92
C LEU A 46 -5.77 1.74 -10.03
N ASP A 47 -6.36 0.58 -9.72
CA ASP A 47 -7.14 -0.22 -10.68
C ASP A 47 -8.48 0.45 -11.02
N GLY A 48 -9.08 1.14 -10.04
CA GLY A 48 -10.31 1.87 -10.20
C GLY A 48 -11.54 1.21 -9.55
N PRO A 49 -12.75 1.66 -9.91
CA PRO A 49 -13.95 1.48 -9.08
C PRO A 49 -14.35 0.02 -8.83
N THR A 50 -14.05 -0.90 -9.75
CA THR A 50 -14.45 -2.31 -9.64
C THR A 50 -13.68 -3.02 -8.53
N PHE A 51 -12.35 -2.99 -8.55
CA PHE A 51 -11.56 -3.62 -7.50
C PHE A 51 -11.70 -2.88 -6.17
N PHE A 52 -11.79 -1.55 -6.21
CA PHE A 52 -12.07 -0.75 -5.03
C PHE A 52 -13.34 -1.22 -4.30
N ARG A 53 -14.49 -1.32 -4.99
CA ARG A 53 -15.74 -1.80 -4.38
C ARG A 53 -15.65 -3.23 -3.84
N GLN A 54 -14.96 -4.13 -4.56
CA GLN A 54 -14.74 -5.50 -4.11
C GLN A 54 -13.93 -5.53 -2.80
N LEU A 55 -12.90 -4.68 -2.69
CA LEU A 55 -12.10 -4.61 -1.49
C LEU A 55 -12.85 -3.94 -0.34
N GLU A 56 -13.69 -2.94 -0.61
CA GLU A 56 -14.56 -2.32 0.40
C GLU A 56 -15.45 -3.33 1.12
N THR A 57 -15.98 -4.31 0.40
CA THR A 57 -16.82 -5.35 0.99
C THR A 57 -16.03 -6.45 1.69
N ALA A 58 -14.81 -6.76 1.20
CA ALA A 58 -14.03 -7.89 1.70
C ALA A 58 -13.03 -7.55 2.83
N VAL A 59 -12.45 -6.34 2.87
CA VAL A 59 -11.25 -6.05 3.68
C VAL A 59 -11.40 -6.39 5.17
N GLY A 60 -12.60 -6.21 5.73
CA GLY A 60 -12.89 -6.45 7.14
C GLY A 60 -12.91 -7.94 7.49
N SER A 61 -13.20 -8.83 6.54
CA SER A 61 -13.25 -10.28 6.74
C SER A 61 -11.95 -11.00 6.40
N LEU A 62 -11.04 -10.39 5.64
CA LEU A 62 -9.76 -11.03 5.25
C LEU A 62 -8.92 -11.45 6.46
N ARG A 63 -8.45 -12.70 6.46
CA ARG A 63 -7.57 -13.29 7.49
C ARG A 63 -6.48 -14.12 6.80
N SER A 64 -5.30 -14.19 7.39
CA SER A 64 -4.14 -14.92 6.84
C SER A 64 -4.37 -16.43 6.66
N GLY A 65 -5.30 -17.02 7.44
CA GLY A 65 -5.68 -18.43 7.36
C GLY A 65 -6.90 -18.75 6.50
N ASP A 66 -7.34 -17.81 5.67
CA ASP A 66 -8.50 -17.98 4.78
C ASP A 66 -8.07 -17.82 3.31
N PRO A 67 -7.45 -18.84 2.70
CA PRO A 67 -6.94 -18.77 1.33
C PRO A 67 -8.06 -18.49 0.32
N GLU A 68 -9.26 -19.04 0.53
CA GLU A 68 -10.41 -18.86 -0.37
C GLU A 68 -10.83 -17.38 -0.45
N ALA A 69 -10.82 -16.66 0.67
CA ALA A 69 -11.10 -15.22 0.68
C ALA A 69 -9.92 -14.39 0.15
N LEU A 70 -8.68 -14.83 0.38
CA LEU A 70 -7.48 -14.09 0.01
C LEU A 70 -7.14 -14.16 -1.47
N GLU A 71 -7.24 -15.34 -2.08
CA GLU A 71 -6.77 -15.60 -3.45
C GLU A 71 -7.32 -14.61 -4.48
N PRO A 72 -8.64 -14.31 -4.53
CA PRO A 72 -9.18 -13.36 -5.51
C PRO A 72 -8.59 -11.96 -5.35
N VAL A 73 -8.38 -11.52 -4.10
CA VAL A 73 -7.85 -10.20 -3.76
C VAL A 73 -6.36 -10.11 -4.12
N LEU A 74 -5.57 -11.12 -3.74
CA LEU A 74 -4.14 -11.19 -4.04
C LEU A 74 -3.91 -11.27 -5.55
N LEU A 75 -4.66 -12.11 -6.26
CA LEU A 75 -4.56 -12.24 -7.71
C LEU A 75 -4.84 -10.91 -8.41
N LYS A 76 -5.86 -10.18 -7.97
CA LYS A 76 -6.19 -8.87 -8.54
C LYS A 76 -5.09 -7.83 -8.25
N ALA A 77 -4.59 -7.77 -7.02
CA ALA A 77 -3.47 -6.88 -6.66
C ALA A 77 -2.20 -7.18 -7.48
N VAL A 78 -1.87 -8.46 -7.69
CA VAL A 78 -0.73 -8.88 -8.53
C VAL A 78 -0.94 -8.46 -9.97
N LYS A 79 -2.15 -8.64 -10.53
CA LYS A 79 -2.49 -8.22 -11.90
C LYS A 79 -2.30 -6.72 -12.11
N VAL A 80 -2.71 -5.87 -11.17
CA VAL A 80 -2.52 -4.41 -11.22
C VAL A 80 -1.05 -4.06 -11.37
N LYS A 81 -0.20 -4.60 -10.49
CA LYS A 81 1.25 -4.36 -10.54
C LYS A 81 1.85 -4.91 -11.83
N ALA A 82 1.47 -6.11 -12.24
CA ALA A 82 1.97 -6.73 -13.47
C ALA A 82 1.62 -5.90 -14.70
N GLU A 83 0.41 -5.36 -14.80
CA GLU A 83 -0.02 -4.50 -15.91
C GLU A 83 0.80 -3.20 -15.96
N VAL A 84 0.95 -2.51 -14.82
CA VAL A 84 1.74 -1.28 -14.74
C VAL A 84 3.21 -1.52 -15.08
N VAL A 85 3.83 -2.57 -14.51
CA VAL A 85 5.24 -2.90 -14.75
C VAL A 85 5.46 -3.37 -16.19
N SER A 86 4.55 -4.15 -16.77
CA SER A 86 4.69 -4.61 -18.17
C SER A 86 4.61 -3.45 -19.17
N ARG A 87 3.90 -2.37 -18.82
CA ARG A 87 3.86 -1.14 -19.63
C ARG A 87 5.04 -0.22 -19.39
N ASP A 88 5.75 -0.36 -18.28
CA ASP A 88 6.88 0.49 -17.90
C ASP A 88 7.88 -0.23 -16.99
N GLU A 89 8.64 -1.16 -17.58
CA GLU A 89 9.53 -2.06 -16.82
C GLU A 89 10.70 -1.30 -16.16
N ARG A 90 11.20 -0.25 -16.82
CA ARG A 90 12.40 0.51 -16.42
C ARG A 90 12.10 1.86 -15.79
N GLU A 91 10.87 2.06 -15.30
CA GLU A 91 10.45 3.27 -14.56
C GLU A 91 10.60 4.59 -15.36
N GLY A 92 10.28 4.57 -16.65
CA GLY A 92 10.25 5.73 -17.54
C GLY A 92 9.17 6.76 -17.20
N GLY A 93 8.11 6.37 -16.49
CA GLY A 93 7.17 7.33 -15.92
C GLY A 93 5.91 6.73 -15.31
N LEU A 94 5.20 5.89 -16.07
CA LEU A 94 3.94 5.29 -15.66
C LEU A 94 4.08 4.53 -14.34
N ARG A 95 5.19 3.80 -14.15
CA ARG A 95 5.40 2.97 -12.97
C ARG A 95 5.42 3.76 -11.65
N ARG A 96 5.64 5.08 -11.70
CA ARG A 96 5.56 5.97 -10.52
C ARG A 96 4.18 5.99 -9.87
N VAL A 97 3.10 5.60 -10.57
CA VAL A 97 1.77 5.48 -9.95
C VAL A 97 1.76 4.48 -8.79
N LEU A 98 2.64 3.46 -8.82
CA LEU A 98 2.78 2.50 -7.72
C LEU A 98 3.36 3.12 -6.44
N ASN A 99 3.86 4.36 -6.51
CA ASN A 99 4.34 5.12 -5.35
C ASN A 99 3.22 5.95 -4.70
N LEU A 100 1.95 5.73 -5.06
CA LEU A 100 0.82 6.36 -4.37
C LEU A 100 0.93 6.15 -2.85
N GLY A 101 0.89 7.26 -2.10
CA GLY A 101 1.09 7.29 -0.64
C GLY A 101 2.55 7.18 -0.15
N HIS A 102 3.50 6.76 -0.99
CA HIS A 102 4.87 6.48 -0.54
C HIS A 102 5.66 7.74 -0.15
N THR A 103 5.37 8.91 -0.74
CA THR A 103 6.05 10.16 -0.35
C THR A 103 5.85 10.47 1.13
N PHE A 104 4.59 10.46 1.58
CA PHE A 104 4.24 10.65 2.99
C PHE A 104 4.68 9.46 3.85
N GLY A 105 4.54 8.23 3.34
CA GLY A 105 4.95 7.02 4.06
C GLY A 105 6.45 7.01 4.37
N HIS A 106 7.30 7.27 3.37
CA HIS A 106 8.75 7.32 3.57
C HIS A 106 9.16 8.44 4.54
N ALA A 107 8.50 9.60 4.51
CA ALA A 107 8.75 10.67 5.47
C ALA A 107 8.47 10.21 6.91
N LEU A 108 7.38 9.49 7.15
CA LEU A 108 7.06 8.93 8.48
C LEU A 108 8.06 7.84 8.90
N GLU A 109 8.45 6.97 7.99
CA GLU A 109 9.47 5.96 8.26
C GLU A 109 10.80 6.60 8.66
N GLU A 110 11.24 7.62 7.92
CA GLU A 110 12.49 8.35 8.18
C GLU A 110 12.42 9.16 9.49
N ALA A 111 11.34 9.92 9.71
CA ALA A 111 11.09 10.69 10.92
C ALA A 111 11.15 9.84 12.19
N THR A 112 10.73 8.58 12.09
CA THR A 112 10.72 7.60 13.18
C THR A 112 11.89 6.62 13.16
N ARG A 113 12.88 6.87 12.29
CA ARG A 113 14.10 6.05 12.13
C ARG A 113 13.79 4.58 11.90
N TYR A 114 12.70 4.27 11.19
CA TYR A 114 12.23 2.93 10.86
C TYR A 114 11.92 2.04 12.09
N ARG A 115 11.60 2.64 13.24
CA ARG A 115 11.34 1.89 14.49
C ARG A 115 9.86 1.80 14.86
N ARG A 116 9.04 2.73 14.40
CA ARG A 116 7.62 2.81 14.81
C ARG A 116 6.71 2.03 13.86
N PHE A 117 6.85 2.28 12.56
CA PHE A 117 5.94 1.76 11.55
C PHE A 117 6.53 0.55 10.85
N LEU A 118 5.68 -0.44 10.56
CA LEU A 118 5.90 -1.32 9.43
C LEU A 118 5.66 -0.53 8.13
N HIS A 119 6.33 -0.91 7.04
CA HIS A 119 6.24 -0.16 5.78
C HIS A 119 4.79 0.06 5.31
N GLY A 120 3.96 -0.98 5.32
CA GLY A 120 2.57 -0.87 4.92
C GLY A 120 1.73 0.05 5.84
N GLU A 121 2.07 0.17 7.12
CA GLU A 121 1.39 1.12 8.02
C GLU A 121 1.75 2.57 7.65
N ALA A 122 3.00 2.82 7.29
CA ALA A 122 3.44 4.11 6.79
C ALA A 122 2.78 4.45 5.45
N VAL A 123 2.67 3.47 4.54
CA VAL A 123 1.89 3.60 3.30
C VAL A 123 0.42 3.87 3.61
N GLY A 124 -0.18 3.23 4.61
CA GLY A 124 -1.56 3.48 5.05
C GLY A 124 -1.77 4.94 5.47
N TRP A 125 -0.89 5.50 6.28
CA TRP A 125 -0.89 6.95 6.57
C TRP A 125 -0.69 7.80 5.33
N GLY A 126 0.20 7.37 4.44
CA GLY A 126 0.48 8.10 3.23
C GLY A 126 -0.68 8.12 2.23
N LEU A 127 -1.49 7.05 2.18
CA LEU A 127 -2.74 7.02 1.44
C LEU A 127 -3.73 8.05 2.00
N LEU A 128 -3.88 8.13 3.33
CA LEU A 128 -4.72 9.18 3.95
C LEU A 128 -4.22 10.58 3.63
N GLY A 129 -2.89 10.80 3.70
CA GLY A 129 -2.27 12.08 3.40
C GLY A 129 -2.48 12.53 1.95
N VAL A 130 -2.21 11.66 0.98
CA VAL A 130 -2.37 11.99 -0.44
C VAL A 130 -3.85 12.14 -0.83
N THR A 131 -4.75 11.35 -0.25
CA THR A 131 -6.20 11.49 -0.44
C THR A 131 -6.70 12.84 0.07
N ARG A 132 -6.29 13.24 1.28
CA ARG A 132 -6.68 14.54 1.84
C ARG A 132 -6.09 15.70 1.02
N LEU A 133 -4.85 15.57 0.56
CA LEU A 133 -4.25 16.58 -0.32
C LEU A 133 -5.02 16.71 -1.64
N ALA A 134 -5.38 15.59 -2.28
CA ALA A 134 -6.14 15.59 -3.52
C ALA A 134 -7.53 16.25 -3.35
N GLU A 135 -8.19 16.00 -2.21
CA GLU A 135 -9.45 16.66 -1.86
C GLU A 135 -9.28 18.18 -1.70
N ILE A 136 -8.27 18.64 -0.95
CA ILE A 136 -7.99 20.07 -0.75
C ILE A 136 -7.70 20.77 -2.09
N LEU A 137 -7.01 20.08 -3.01
CA LEU A 137 -6.69 20.59 -4.34
C LEU A 137 -7.87 20.53 -5.32
N GLY A 138 -9.03 20.01 -4.93
CA GLY A 138 -10.20 19.85 -5.80
C GLY A 138 -10.04 18.78 -6.89
N LEU A 139 -9.05 17.89 -6.75
CA LEU A 139 -8.79 16.78 -7.69
C LEU A 139 -9.62 15.53 -7.37
N LEU A 140 -10.13 15.44 -6.15
CA LEU A 140 -10.90 14.31 -5.67
C LEU A 140 -12.16 14.81 -4.94
N PRO A 141 -13.37 14.39 -5.33
CA PRO A 141 -14.59 14.70 -4.60
C PRO A 141 -14.54 14.21 -3.15
N SER A 142 -15.18 14.95 -2.23
CA SER A 142 -15.15 14.63 -0.80
C SER A 142 -15.75 13.27 -0.47
N ASP A 143 -16.80 12.83 -1.18
CA ASP A 143 -17.40 11.51 -1.01
C ASP A 143 -16.45 10.37 -1.40
N GLU A 144 -15.71 10.51 -2.51
CA GLU A 144 -14.67 9.54 -2.88
C GLU A 144 -13.47 9.58 -1.92
N ALA A 145 -13.08 10.76 -1.43
CA ALA A 145 -12.04 10.91 -0.41
C ALA A 145 -12.42 10.21 0.90
N GLU A 146 -13.67 10.36 1.34
CA GLU A 146 -14.22 9.68 2.51
C GLU A 146 -14.25 8.16 2.33
N ARG A 147 -14.64 7.65 1.15
CA ARG A 147 -14.62 6.22 0.84
C ARG A 147 -13.21 5.63 0.92
N ILE A 148 -12.22 6.30 0.31
CA ILE A 148 -10.82 5.87 0.39
C ILE A 148 -10.33 5.87 1.83
N ALA A 149 -10.58 6.95 2.58
CA ALA A 149 -10.15 7.06 3.97
C ALA A 149 -10.86 6.02 4.87
N GLY A 150 -12.14 5.73 4.60
CA GLY A 150 -12.90 4.68 5.26
C GLY A 150 -12.32 3.29 4.99
N LEU A 151 -11.97 3.00 3.73
CA LEU A 151 -11.34 1.73 3.36
C LEU A 151 -10.01 1.52 4.07
N VAL A 152 -9.12 2.53 4.09
CA VAL A 152 -7.84 2.46 4.80
C VAL A 152 -8.04 2.18 6.29
N ARG A 153 -9.01 2.84 6.94
CA ARG A 153 -9.30 2.65 8.37
C ARG A 153 -9.90 1.28 8.69
N ARG A 154 -10.57 0.62 7.73
CA ARG A 154 -11.10 -0.74 7.89
C ARG A 154 -10.03 -1.84 7.82
N VAL A 155 -8.82 -1.54 7.32
CA VAL A 155 -7.71 -2.52 7.29
C VAL A 155 -7.30 -2.90 8.71
N ALA A 156 -6.84 -1.92 9.48
CA ALA A 156 -6.40 -2.05 10.87
C ALA A 156 -6.20 -0.66 11.50
N PRO A 157 -6.14 -0.55 12.84
CA PRO A 157 -5.69 0.67 13.50
C PRO A 157 -4.25 1.01 13.11
N LEU A 158 -4.03 2.24 12.67
CA LEU A 158 -2.68 2.75 12.38
C LEU A 158 -2.00 3.25 13.66
N PRO A 159 -0.67 3.06 13.84
CA PRO A 159 0.05 3.66 14.94
C PRO A 159 -0.07 5.20 14.90
N PRO A 160 -0.22 5.89 16.04
CA PRO A 160 -0.48 7.33 16.06
C PRO A 160 0.72 8.14 15.56
N ILE A 161 0.42 9.30 14.96
CA ILE A 161 1.39 10.29 14.47
C ILE A 161 1.31 11.64 15.20
N ARG A 162 0.38 11.81 16.14
CA ARG A 162 0.09 13.11 16.79
C ARG A 162 1.24 13.67 17.62
N ASP A 163 2.12 12.79 18.09
CA ASP A 163 3.31 13.12 18.87
C ASP A 163 4.55 13.36 18.00
N LEU A 164 4.42 13.25 16.67
CA LEU A 164 5.50 13.56 15.75
C LEU A 164 5.53 15.08 15.48
N GLU A 165 6.72 15.66 15.62
CA GLU A 165 6.95 17.06 15.25
C GLU A 165 6.87 17.20 13.73
N ALA A 166 6.02 18.12 13.24
CA ALA A 166 5.90 18.38 11.80
C ALA A 166 7.24 18.77 11.15
N ALA A 167 8.17 19.36 11.90
CA ALA A 167 9.51 19.70 11.39
C ALA A 167 10.41 18.48 11.08
N ARG A 168 9.99 17.27 11.47
CA ARG A 168 10.73 16.01 11.22
C ARG A 168 10.14 15.18 10.08
N ILE A 169 9.04 15.61 9.48
CA ILE A 169 8.28 14.94 8.41
C ILE A 169 8.32 15.83 7.16
#